data_AF-A0A8J6MJ87-F1
#
_entry.id   AF-A0A8J6MJ87-F1
#
_cell.length_a   1.000
_cell.length_b   1.000
_cell.length_c   1.000
_cell.angle_alpha   90.00
_cell.angle_beta   90.00
_cell.angle_gamma   90.00
#
_symmetry.space_group_name_H-M   'P 1'
#
loop_
_entity.id
_entity.type
_entity.pdbx_description
1 polymer ?
#
loop_
_entity_poly.entity_id
_entity_poly.type
_entity_poly.pdbx_seq_one_letter_code
_entity_poly.pdbx_strand_id
1 'polypeptide(L)'
;MGVPILREETVEAFRECVLIAEEMHLFHLSAALKDTGLVKPEDLSDPSRVRVAFDGLLKAIDWNDRDSIRPIIPVFVDAYAESPIDFHTIHQKIDVELAHDGFQIKEGKLIQLPL
;
A
#
# COMPACT_ATOMS: atom_id res chain seq x y z
N MET A 1 -9.53 -21.70 -6.81
CA MET A 1 -9.09 -20.52 -6.06
C MET A 1 -8.23 -19.72 -7.01
N GLY A 2 -8.51 -18.42 -7.19
CA GLY A 2 -7.69 -17.56 -8.05
C GLY A 2 -6.28 -17.40 -7.48
N VAL A 3 -5.31 -17.11 -8.35
CA VAL A 3 -3.98 -16.70 -7.88
C VAL A 3 -4.09 -15.21 -7.52
N PRO A 4 -3.71 -14.82 -6.29
CA PRO A 4 -3.77 -13.42 -5.89
C PRO A 4 -2.82 -12.58 -6.74
N ILE A 5 -3.24 -11.36 -7.06
CA ILE A 5 -2.45 -10.39 -7.84
C ILE A 5 -1.26 -9.92 -7.00
N LEU A 6 -1.46 -9.68 -5.71
CA LEU A 6 -0.41 -9.41 -4.74
C LEU A 6 -0.50 -10.45 -3.62
N ARG A 7 0.64 -11.06 -3.27
CA ARG A 7 0.70 -12.02 -2.16
C ARG A 7 0.57 -11.33 -0.80
N GLU A 8 0.21 -12.10 0.22
CA GLU A 8 0.05 -11.60 1.59
C GLU A 8 1.33 -10.94 2.10
N GLU A 9 2.50 -11.51 1.78
CA GLU A 9 3.81 -10.96 2.14
C GLU A 9 4.04 -9.57 1.52
N THR A 10 3.61 -9.37 0.28
CA THR A 10 3.69 -8.09 -0.42
C THR A 10 2.77 -7.05 0.21
N VAL A 11 1.54 -7.46 0.56
CA VAL A 11 0.56 -6.59 1.24
C VAL A 11 1.06 -6.18 2.62
N GLU A 12 1.64 -7.10 3.39
CA GLU A 12 2.25 -6.80 4.69
C GLU A 12 3.46 -5.88 4.56
N ALA A 13 4.32 -6.07 3.56
CA ALA A 13 5.44 -5.17 3.29
C ALA A 13 4.96 -3.74 2.97
N PHE A 14 3.90 -3.59 2.17
CA PHE A 14 3.29 -2.30 1.89
C PHE A 14 2.63 -1.68 3.11
N ARG A 15 1.92 -2.48 3.92
CA ARG A 15 1.32 -2.04 5.17
C ARG A 15 2.38 -1.43 6.09
N GLU A 16 3.49 -2.14 6.27
CA GLU A 16 4.61 -1.66 7.07
C GLU A 16 5.20 -0.35 6.53
N CYS A 17 5.40 -0.24 5.21
CA CYS A 17 5.87 1.00 4.57
C CYS A 17 4.92 2.17 4.80
N VAL A 18 3.61 1.96 4.67
CA VAL A 18 2.60 3.00 4.90
C VAL A 18 2.65 3.50 6.35
N LEU A 19 2.76 2.59 7.32
CA LEU A 19 2.81 2.97 8.74
C LEU A 19 4.12 3.67 9.10
N ILE A 20 5.26 3.23 8.54
CA ILE A 20 6.54 3.93 8.72
C ILE A 20 6.47 5.33 8.10
N ALA A 21 5.93 5.45 6.89
CA ALA A 21 5.75 6.73 6.22
C ALA A 21 4.89 7.70 7.03
N GLU A 22 3.79 7.21 7.62
CA GLU A 22 2.92 8.00 8.48
C GLU A 22 3.61 8.44 9.78
N GLU A 23 4.40 7.56 10.42
CA GLU A 23 5.04 7.85 11.71
C GLU A 23 6.28 8.72 11.61
N MET A 24 7.10 8.51 10.58
CA MET A 24 8.46 9.04 10.51
C MET A 24 8.65 10.10 9.42
N HIS A 25 7.70 10.22 8.49
CA HIS A 25 7.82 11.07 7.30
C HIS A 25 6.58 11.98 7.13
N LEU A 26 6.46 12.66 6.00
CA LEU A 26 5.38 13.63 5.73
C LEU A 26 4.16 12.98 5.08
N PHE A 27 4.02 11.66 5.20
CA PHE A 27 2.90 10.94 4.60
C PHE A 27 1.65 11.04 5.47
N HIS A 28 0.56 11.56 4.89
CA HIS A 28 -0.71 11.70 5.57
C HIS A 28 -1.68 10.59 5.15
N LEU A 29 -1.67 9.47 5.89
CA LEU A 29 -2.53 8.30 5.61
C LEU A 29 -4.02 8.66 5.52
N SER A 30 -4.50 9.55 6.38
CA SER A 30 -5.91 9.99 6.35
C SER A 30 -6.29 10.70 5.05
N ALA A 31 -5.38 11.50 4.49
CA ALA A 31 -5.59 12.17 3.20
C ALA A 31 -5.53 11.16 2.05
N ALA A 32 -4.54 10.26 2.06
CA ALA A 32 -4.40 9.22 1.05
C ALA A 32 -5.62 8.28 1.02
N LEU A 33 -6.13 7.86 2.18
CA LEU A 33 -7.34 7.03 2.27
C LEU A 33 -8.60 7.75 1.83
N LYS A 34 -8.69 9.07 2.06
CA LYS A 34 -9.81 9.87 1.59
C LYS A 34 -9.94 9.81 0.07
N ASP A 35 -8.81 9.87 -0.63
CA ASP A 35 -8.77 9.88 -2.10
C ASP A 35 -9.13 8.51 -2.71
N THR A 36 -9.02 7.42 -1.94
CA THR A 36 -9.48 6.10 -2.37
C THR A 36 -11.01 5.98 -2.43
N GLY A 37 -11.73 6.78 -1.63
CA GLY A 37 -13.19 6.64 -1.46
C GLY A 37 -13.64 5.35 -0.77
N LEU A 38 -12.72 4.52 -0.27
CA LEU A 38 -13.01 3.21 0.34
C LEU A 38 -13.25 3.29 1.86
N VAL A 39 -12.86 4.39 2.49
CA VAL A 39 -12.99 4.61 3.93
C VAL A 39 -13.99 5.74 4.19
N LYS A 40 -14.85 5.56 5.21
CA LYS A 40 -15.84 6.57 5.56
C LYS A 40 -15.16 7.82 6.14
N PRO A 41 -15.65 9.03 5.84
CA PRO A 41 -15.08 10.26 6.39
C PRO A 41 -15.01 10.33 7.92
N GLU A 42 -15.96 9.66 8.61
CA GLU A 42 -16.01 9.58 10.09
C GLU A 42 -14.84 8.81 10.71
N ASP A 43 -14.26 7.86 9.96
CA ASP A 43 -13.10 7.08 10.40
C ASP A 43 -11.77 7.81 10.11
N LEU A 44 -11.79 8.84 9.25
CA LEU A 44 -10.62 9.61 8.84
C LEU A 44 -10.33 10.83 9.73
N SER A 45 -11.27 11.21 10.60
CA SER A 45 -11.11 12.38 11.49
C SER A 45 -10.25 12.11 12.73
N ASP A 46 -10.05 10.85 13.09
CA ASP A 46 -9.31 10.43 14.29
C ASP A 46 -8.10 9.58 13.88
N PRO A 47 -6.86 9.99 14.22
CA PRO A 47 -5.65 9.26 13.83
C PRO A 47 -5.61 7.80 14.29
N SER A 48 -6.16 7.48 15.47
CA SER A 48 -6.21 6.09 15.95
C SER A 48 -7.21 5.25 15.16
N ARG A 49 -8.30 5.86 14.67
CA ARG A 49 -9.26 5.17 13.80
C ARG A 49 -8.74 4.99 12.38
N VAL A 50 -7.96 5.92 11.87
CA VAL A 50 -7.37 5.87 10.52
C VAL A 50 -6.59 4.57 10.31
N ARG A 51 -5.72 4.19 11.27
CA ARG A 51 -4.94 2.94 11.20
C ARG A 51 -5.82 1.69 11.27
N VAL A 52 -6.80 1.69 12.16
CA VAL A 52 -7.75 0.57 12.28
C VAL A 52 -8.56 0.41 10.99
N ALA A 53 -8.99 1.53 10.39
CA ALA A 53 -9.71 1.53 9.13
C ALA A 53 -8.83 1.05 7.97
N PHE A 54 -7.55 1.45 7.94
CA PHE A 54 -6.58 0.95 6.97
C PHE A 54 -6.38 -0.56 7.08
N ASP A 55 -6.13 -1.07 8.29
CA ASP A 55 -5.97 -2.52 8.52
C ASP A 55 -7.24 -3.30 8.17
N GLY A 56 -8.41 -2.74 8.48
CA GLY A 56 -9.70 -3.29 8.09
C GLY A 56 -9.89 -3.31 6.57
N LEU A 57 -9.47 -2.25 5.89
CA LEU A 57 -9.54 -2.12 4.44
C LEU A 57 -8.67 -3.19 3.75
N LEU A 58 -7.43 -3.39 4.18
CA LEU A 58 -6.54 -4.40 3.61
C LEU A 58 -7.10 -5.82 3.71
N LYS A 59 -7.82 -6.12 4.80
CA LYS A 59 -8.52 -7.40 5.01
C LYS A 59 -9.79 -7.55 4.17
N ALA A 60 -10.40 -6.44 3.76
CA ALA A 60 -11.65 -6.43 3.00
C ALA A 60 -11.44 -6.45 1.48
N ILE A 61 -10.25 -6.06 0.99
CA ILE A 61 -9.91 -6.08 -0.42
C ILE A 61 -9.83 -7.52 -0.94
N ASP A 62 -10.49 -7.80 -2.06
CA ASP A 62 -10.25 -9.03 -2.81
C ASP A 62 -8.97 -8.89 -3.65
N TRP A 63 -7.89 -9.50 -3.18
CA TRP A 63 -6.58 -9.48 -3.82
C TRP A 63 -6.52 -10.30 -5.13
N ASN A 64 -7.60 -10.97 -5.54
CA ASN A 64 -7.70 -11.61 -6.85
C ASN A 64 -8.37 -10.72 -7.90
N ASP A 65 -8.98 -9.60 -7.48
CA ASP A 65 -9.71 -8.70 -8.35
C ASP A 65 -8.97 -7.37 -8.57
N ARG A 66 -8.70 -7.03 -9.84
CA ARG A 66 -7.97 -5.81 -10.21
C ARG A 66 -8.76 -4.56 -9.84
N ASP A 67 -10.08 -4.57 -9.97
CA ASP A 67 -10.91 -3.40 -9.69
C ASP A 67 -10.99 -3.13 -8.18
N SER A 68 -10.97 -4.18 -7.35
CA SER A 68 -10.89 -4.07 -5.89
C SER A 68 -9.56 -3.51 -5.39
N ILE A 69 -8.43 -3.88 -6.01
CA ILE A 69 -7.10 -3.44 -5.59
C ILE A 69 -6.77 -2.03 -6.10
N ARG A 70 -7.24 -1.67 -7.28
CA ARG A 70 -6.88 -0.42 -7.97
C ARG A 70 -6.95 0.85 -7.09
N PRO A 71 -7.95 1.06 -6.23
CA PRO A 71 -8.05 2.30 -5.47
C PRO A 71 -7.04 2.39 -4.33
N ILE A 72 -6.46 1.27 -3.83
CA ILE A 72 -5.45 1.33 -2.77
C ILE A 72 -4.02 1.52 -3.30
N ILE A 73 -3.76 1.16 -4.56
CA ILE A 73 -2.42 1.25 -5.17
C ILE A 73 -1.78 2.64 -5.01
N PRO A 74 -2.47 3.77 -5.24
CA PRO A 74 -1.88 5.09 -5.04
C PRO A 74 -1.34 5.30 -3.61
N VAL A 75 -2.06 4.82 -2.59
CA VAL A 75 -1.65 4.94 -1.18
C VAL A 75 -0.29 4.26 -0.96
N PHE A 76 -0.11 3.06 -1.51
CA PHE A 76 1.15 2.32 -1.41
C PHE A 76 2.30 3.00 -2.14
N VAL A 77 2.03 3.51 -3.33
CA VAL A 77 3.04 4.15 -4.16
C VAL A 77 3.47 5.49 -3.58
N ASP A 78 2.53 6.27 -3.04
CA ASP A 78 2.80 7.54 -2.37
C ASP A 78 3.61 7.31 -1.08
N ALA A 79 3.23 6.33 -0.26
CA ALA A 79 3.98 5.97 0.94
C ALA A 79 5.41 5.49 0.62
N TYR A 80 5.57 4.70 -0.43
CA TYR A 80 6.88 4.26 -0.92
C TYR A 80 7.73 5.45 -1.38
N ALA A 81 7.13 6.44 -2.05
CA ALA A 81 7.84 7.64 -2.52
C ALA A 81 8.25 8.60 -1.40
N GLU A 82 7.43 8.73 -0.36
CA GLU A 82 7.69 9.59 0.81
C GLU A 82 8.69 8.98 1.80
N SER A 83 8.93 7.67 1.72
CA SER A 83 9.90 6.98 2.56
C SER A 83 11.32 7.12 1.96
N PRO A 84 12.35 7.52 2.73
CA PRO A 84 13.71 7.66 2.24
C PRO A 84 14.30 6.30 1.85
N ILE A 85 14.94 6.26 0.69
CA ILE A 85 15.59 5.06 0.14
C ILE A 85 16.97 4.93 0.80
N ASP A 86 17.04 4.23 1.94
CA ASP A 86 18.29 3.79 2.53
C ASP A 86 18.55 2.31 2.20
N PHE A 87 19.82 1.90 2.09
CA PHE A 87 20.22 0.59 1.53
C PHE A 87 19.75 -0.64 2.33
N HIS A 88 19.18 -0.45 3.53
CA HIS A 88 18.63 -1.51 4.40
C HIS A 88 17.14 -1.26 4.72
N THR A 89 16.41 -0.57 3.85
CA THR A 89 15.04 -0.11 4.13
C THR A 89 13.96 -1.06 3.65
N ILE A 90 12.74 -0.74 4.10
CA ILE A 90 11.48 -1.30 3.66
C ILE A 90 11.31 -1.35 2.13
N HIS A 91 11.97 -0.45 1.37
CA HIS A 91 11.95 -0.47 -0.11
C HIS A 91 12.53 -1.75 -0.68
N GLN A 92 13.67 -2.24 -0.16
CA GLN A 92 14.26 -3.48 -0.67
C GLN A 92 13.33 -4.68 -0.44
N LYS A 93 12.66 -4.71 0.73
CA LYS A 93 11.66 -5.75 1.03
C LYS A 93 10.49 -5.67 0.05
N ILE A 94 9.94 -4.48 -0.19
CA ILE A 94 8.86 -4.26 -1.14
C ILE A 94 9.28 -4.66 -2.55
N ASP A 95 10.45 -4.24 -3.01
CA ASP A 95 10.93 -4.51 -4.38
C ASP A 95 11.09 -6.02 -4.62
N VAL A 96 11.61 -6.76 -3.64
CA VAL A 96 11.73 -8.23 -3.69
C VAL A 96 10.36 -8.89 -3.77
N GLU A 97 9.42 -8.51 -2.89
CA GLU A 97 8.10 -9.13 -2.87
C GLU A 97 7.26 -8.78 -4.11
N LEU A 98 7.37 -7.54 -4.59
CA LEU A 98 6.78 -7.12 -5.87
C LEU A 98 7.35 -7.91 -7.04
N ALA A 99 8.67 -8.11 -7.09
CA ALA A 99 9.31 -8.85 -8.18
C ALA A 99 8.83 -10.30 -8.22
N HIS A 100 8.64 -10.93 -7.06
CA HIS A 100 8.03 -12.25 -6.94
C HIS A 100 6.57 -12.29 -7.43
N ASP A 101 5.83 -11.19 -7.24
CA ASP A 101 4.46 -11.03 -7.76
C ASP A 101 4.43 -10.65 -9.25
N GLY A 102 5.59 -10.41 -9.87
CA GLY A 102 5.69 -9.97 -11.26
C GLY A 102 5.38 -8.49 -11.45
N PHE A 103 5.62 -7.67 -10.43
CA PHE A 103 5.43 -6.22 -10.44
C PHE A 103 6.71 -5.48 -10.00
N GLN A 104 6.73 -4.17 -10.25
CA GLN A 104 7.74 -3.24 -9.70
C GLN A 104 7.11 -1.85 -9.56
N ILE A 105 7.63 -1.03 -8.66
CA ILE A 105 7.32 0.41 -8.63
C ILE A 105 8.34 1.14 -9.48
N LYS A 106 7.87 1.90 -10.46
CA LYS A 106 8.71 2.72 -11.33
C LYS A 106 8.01 4.04 -11.63
N GLU A 107 8.74 5.14 -11.46
CA GLU A 107 8.24 6.51 -11.71
C GLU A 107 6.90 6.79 -10.99
N GLY A 108 6.77 6.35 -9.73
CA GLY A 108 5.55 6.54 -8.95
C GLY A 108 4.35 5.76 -9.51
N LYS A 109 4.58 4.59 -10.10
CA LYS A 109 3.52 3.69 -10.59
C LYS A 109 3.89 2.24 -10.34
N LEU A 110 2.88 1.45 -9.97
CA LEU A 110 2.99 -0.01 -9.97
C LEU A 110 2.85 -0.51 -11.41
N ILE A 111 3.89 -1.15 -11.94
CA ILE A 111 3.92 -1.69 -13.30
C ILE A 111 4.16 -3.19 -13.28
N GLN A 112 3.53 -3.91 -14.21
CA GLN A 112 3.74 -5.34 -14.38
C GLN A 112 5.06 -5.58 -15.11
N LEU A 113 5.88 -6.50 -14.60
CA LEU A 113 7.12 -6.92 -15.25
C LEU A 113 6.79 -7.73 -16.52
N PRO A 114 7.56 -7.55 -17.61
CA PRO A 114 7.47 -8.44 -18.75
C PRO A 114 7.90 -9.84 -18.29
N LEU A 115 7.02 -10.82 -18.50
CA LEU A 115 7.34 -12.25 -18.36
C LEU A 115 8.53 -12.65 -19.24
#